data_AF-A0A3D5A4X2-F1
#
_entry.id   AF-A0A3D5A4X2-F1
#
_cell.length_a   1.000
_cell.length_b   1.000
_cell.length_c   1.000
_cell.angle_alpha   90.00
_cell.angle_beta   90.00
_cell.angle_gamma   90.00
#
_symmetry.space_group_name_H-M   'P 1'
#
loop_
_entity.id
_entity.type
_entity.pdbx_description
1 polymer ?
#
loop_
_entity_poly.entity_id
_entity_poly.type
_entity_poly.pdbx_seq_one_letter_code
_entity_poly.pdbx_strand_id
1 'polypeptide(L)'
;MYTILRSVLLVLSLTSCTSYKYATEGNTQKSNLTMGTVKSKVIKGETTQDEIMKLFGSPNLVSKNKSNREVWSYNRMSVENKAGSTDFFAGQRASQSSSSKSFDLIITFDEHDVVTDYSVVSTAY
;
A
#
# COMPACT_ATOMS: atom_id res chain seq x y z
N MET A 1 60.33 -15.69 10.00
CA MET A 1 59.21 -16.66 9.94
C MET A 1 57.91 -16.13 10.55
N TYR A 2 57.94 -15.30 11.60
CA TYR A 2 56.73 -14.68 12.20
C TYR A 2 56.14 -13.47 11.44
N THR A 3 56.92 -12.81 10.59
CA THR A 3 56.46 -11.65 9.79
C THR A 3 55.52 -12.07 8.65
N ILE A 4 55.75 -13.22 8.02
CA ILE A 4 54.88 -13.79 7.00
C ILE A 4 53.55 -14.27 7.62
N LEU A 5 53.62 -14.84 8.83
CA LEU A 5 52.44 -15.32 9.58
C LEU A 5 51.49 -14.16 9.99
N ARG A 6 52.04 -12.98 10.29
CA ARG A 6 51.24 -11.79 10.63
C ARG A 6 50.57 -11.14 9.41
N SER A 7 51.21 -11.19 8.23
CA SER A 7 50.60 -10.69 6.99
C SER A 7 49.45 -11.56 6.48
N VAL A 8 49.47 -12.87 6.73
CA VAL A 8 48.38 -13.78 6.32
C VAL A 8 47.11 -13.58 7.19
N LEU A 9 47.27 -13.24 8.47
CA LEU A 9 46.14 -13.01 9.39
C LEU A 9 45.38 -11.70 9.10
N LEU A 10 46.01 -10.72 8.45
CA LEU A 10 45.41 -9.42 8.11
C LEU A 10 44.55 -9.47 6.83
N VAL A 11 44.70 -10.50 5.99
CA VAL A 11 44.01 -10.62 4.70
C VAL A 11 42.65 -11.33 4.82
N LEU A 12 42.42 -12.10 5.88
CA LEU A 12 41.17 -12.85 6.08
C LEU A 12 39.99 -12.05 6.67
N SER A 13 40.17 -10.77 7.02
CA SER A 13 39.13 -9.96 7.67
C SER A 13 38.26 -9.12 6.71
N LEU A 14 38.43 -9.26 5.39
CA LEU A 14 37.78 -8.38 4.39
C LEU A 14 36.57 -8.98 3.67
N THR A 15 36.04 -10.13 4.09
CA THR A 15 34.89 -10.78 3.42
C THR A 15 33.68 -10.94 4.34
N SER A 16 33.00 -9.85 4.70
CA SER A 16 31.64 -9.92 5.23
C SER A 16 30.87 -8.60 5.04
N CYS A 17 30.44 -8.29 3.83
CA CYS A 17 29.31 -7.39 3.61
C CYS A 17 28.29 -8.12 2.74
N THR A 18 27.60 -9.11 3.31
CA THR A 18 26.37 -9.61 2.73
C THR A 18 25.31 -8.54 2.91
N SER A 19 25.03 -7.78 1.84
CA SER A 19 23.92 -6.85 1.79
C SER A 19 22.63 -7.62 2.03
N TYR A 20 22.07 -7.50 3.24
CA TYR A 20 20.75 -8.04 3.55
C TYR A 20 19.75 -7.37 2.62
N LYS A 21 19.30 -8.10 1.59
CA LYS A 21 18.10 -7.72 0.85
C LYS A 21 16.93 -7.93 1.79
N TYR A 22 16.48 -6.84 2.42
CA TYR A 22 15.14 -6.81 2.97
C TYR A 22 14.19 -7.15 1.83
N ALA A 23 13.66 -8.37 1.85
CA ALA A 23 12.50 -8.72 1.06
C ALA A 23 11.37 -7.84 1.59
N THR A 24 11.14 -6.71 0.94
CA THR A 24 9.90 -5.95 1.09
C THR A 24 8.80 -6.81 0.47
N GLU A 25 8.34 -7.80 1.22
CA GLU A 25 7.06 -8.45 1.00
C GLU A 25 5.95 -7.43 1.30
N GLY A 26 5.84 -6.42 0.43
CA GLY A 26 4.64 -5.63 0.32
C GLY A 26 3.60 -6.52 -0.34
N ASN A 27 2.92 -7.35 0.46
CA ASN A 27 1.69 -8.01 0.06
C ASN A 27 0.65 -6.93 -0.22
N THR A 28 0.78 -6.27 -1.38
CA THR A 28 -0.24 -5.39 -1.91
C THR A 28 -1.34 -6.32 -2.37
N GLN A 29 -2.22 -6.72 -1.46
CA GLN A 29 -3.46 -7.38 -1.83
C GLN A 29 -4.10 -6.51 -2.92
N LYS A 30 -4.30 -7.11 -4.09
CA LYS A 30 -4.98 -6.47 -5.22
C LYS A 30 -6.43 -6.24 -4.80
N SER A 31 -6.69 -5.09 -4.19
CA SER A 31 -8.03 -4.62 -3.87
C SER A 31 -8.64 -3.99 -5.11
N ASN A 32 -9.91 -4.33 -5.38
CA ASN A 32 -10.73 -3.68 -6.41
C ASN A 32 -11.11 -2.24 -6.02
N LEU A 33 -10.76 -1.79 -4.81
CA LEU A 33 -10.98 -0.43 -4.34
C LEU A 33 -10.02 0.54 -5.05
N THR A 34 -10.48 1.04 -6.20
CA THR A 34 -9.79 2.06 -7.00
C THR A 34 -10.77 3.13 -7.45
N MET A 35 -10.25 4.34 -7.74
CA MET A 35 -11.05 5.44 -8.26
C MET A 35 -11.86 5.03 -9.51
N GLY A 36 -11.23 4.31 -10.44
CA GLY A 36 -11.87 3.88 -11.68
C GLY A 36 -13.01 2.89 -11.43
N THR A 37 -12.80 1.91 -10.53
CA THR A 37 -13.84 0.95 -10.17
C THR A 37 -15.01 1.62 -9.45
N VAL A 38 -14.75 2.52 -8.51
CA VAL A 38 -15.80 3.26 -7.81
C VAL A 38 -16.63 4.08 -8.79
N LYS A 39 -15.98 4.91 -9.63
CA LYS A 39 -16.70 5.78 -10.57
C LYS A 39 -17.49 5.02 -11.64
N SER A 40 -17.05 3.82 -12.02
CA SER A 40 -17.71 3.03 -13.07
C SER A 40 -18.81 2.11 -12.54
N LYS A 41 -18.73 1.67 -11.28
CA LYS A 41 -19.63 0.65 -10.73
C LYS A 41 -20.54 1.13 -9.62
N VAL A 42 -20.23 2.25 -8.96
CA VAL A 42 -21.06 2.80 -7.88
C VAL A 42 -21.92 3.93 -8.44
N ILE A 43 -23.19 3.61 -8.67
CA ILE A 43 -24.20 4.49 -9.24
C ILE A 43 -25.19 4.87 -8.12
N LYS A 44 -25.34 6.18 -7.88
CA LYS A 44 -26.25 6.70 -6.87
C LYS A 44 -27.70 6.42 -7.28
N GLY A 45 -28.51 5.95 -6.34
CA GLY A 45 -29.90 5.58 -6.55
C GLY A 45 -30.12 4.22 -7.21
N GLU A 46 -29.05 3.50 -7.56
CA GLU A 46 -29.16 2.20 -8.24
C GLU A 46 -28.35 1.11 -7.53
N THR A 47 -27.08 1.38 -7.21
CA THR A 47 -26.20 0.37 -6.62
C THR A 47 -26.64 0.04 -5.20
N THR A 48 -26.72 -1.24 -4.89
CA THR A 48 -27.14 -1.77 -3.59
C THR A 48 -25.97 -2.12 -2.69
N GLN A 49 -26.22 -2.21 -1.38
CA GLN A 49 -25.25 -2.64 -0.39
C GLN A 49 -24.65 -4.02 -0.71
N ASP A 50 -25.47 -4.96 -1.19
CA ASP A 50 -25.03 -6.30 -1.62
C ASP A 50 -24.06 -6.25 -2.80
N GLU A 51 -24.29 -5.36 -3.76
CA GLU A 51 -23.37 -5.16 -4.88
C GLU A 51 -22.05 -4.53 -4.41
N ILE A 52 -22.12 -3.55 -3.50
CA ILE A 52 -20.92 -2.97 -2.88
C ILE A 52 -20.11 -4.06 -2.17
N MET A 53 -20.75 -4.92 -1.39
CA MET A 53 -20.11 -6.06 -0.71
C MET A 53 -19.48 -7.03 -1.72
N LYS A 54 -20.14 -7.35 -2.83
CA LYS A 54 -19.58 -8.19 -3.90
C LYS A 54 -18.37 -7.55 -4.60
N LEU A 55 -18.36 -6.22 -4.72
CA LEU A 55 -17.30 -5.48 -5.41
C LEU A 55 -16.05 -5.25 -4.55
N PHE A 56 -16.26 -4.84 -3.29
CA PHE A 56 -15.20 -4.37 -2.41
C PHE A 56 -14.99 -5.22 -1.16
N GLY A 57 -15.90 -6.14 -0.85
CA GLY A 57 -15.87 -6.93 0.38
C GLY A 57 -16.41 -6.14 1.58
N SER A 58 -16.09 -6.61 2.80
CA SER A 58 -16.53 -5.96 4.03
C SER A 58 -15.86 -4.59 4.21
N PRO A 59 -16.60 -3.56 4.65
CA PRO A 59 -16.03 -2.25 4.92
C PRO A 59 -15.10 -2.29 6.12
N ASN A 60 -14.22 -1.27 6.21
CA ASN A 60 -13.37 -1.07 7.39
C ASN A 60 -14.18 -0.54 8.58
N LEU A 61 -15.26 0.22 8.32
CA LEU A 61 -16.15 0.75 9.35
C LEU A 61 -17.57 0.83 8.82
N VAL A 62 -18.53 0.42 9.65
CA VAL A 62 -19.97 0.68 9.49
C VAL A 62 -20.39 1.63 10.60
N SER A 63 -21.10 2.70 10.25
CA SER A 63 -21.54 3.74 11.17
C SER A 63 -22.89 4.32 10.73
N LYS A 64 -23.41 5.30 11.49
CA LYS A 64 -24.58 6.08 11.10
C LYS A 64 -24.28 7.57 11.13
N ASN A 65 -24.83 8.30 10.16
CA ASN A 65 -24.71 9.76 10.14
C ASN A 65 -25.77 10.45 11.04
N LYS A 66 -25.76 11.78 11.06
CA LYS A 66 -26.72 12.60 11.84
C LYS A 66 -28.18 12.37 11.45
N SER A 67 -28.43 11.92 10.22
CA SER A 67 -29.76 11.58 9.72
C SER A 67 -30.10 10.10 9.92
N ASN A 68 -29.34 9.39 10.77
CA ASN A 68 -29.51 7.96 11.08
C ASN A 68 -29.35 7.01 9.87
N ARG A 69 -28.75 7.49 8.76
CA ARG A 69 -28.45 6.66 7.59
C ARG A 69 -27.18 5.88 7.78
N GLU A 70 -27.15 4.65 7.27
CA GLU A 70 -25.98 3.79 7.30
C GLU A 70 -24.85 4.35 6.43
N VAL A 71 -23.63 4.33 6.96
CA VAL A 71 -22.43 4.84 6.30
C VAL A 71 -21.31 3.82 6.41
N TRP A 72 -20.77 3.42 5.26
CA TRP A 72 -19.64 2.52 5.15
C TRP A 72 -18.39 3.26 4.74
N SER A 73 -17.28 2.97 5.42
CA SER A 73 -15.96 3.50 5.08
C SER A 73 -15.02 2.39 4.65
N TYR A 74 -14.34 2.60 3.54
CA TYR A 74 -13.30 1.74 2.99
C TYR A 74 -11.99 2.53 2.90
N ASN A 75 -10.88 1.90 3.28
CA ASN A 75 -9.56 2.48 3.09
C ASN A 75 -8.58 1.48 2.45
N ARG A 76 -7.68 2.01 1.62
CA ARG A 76 -6.56 1.27 1.05
C ARG A 76 -5.32 2.14 1.11
N MET A 77 -4.29 1.64 1.76
CA MET A 77 -2.96 2.23 1.74
C MET A 77 -2.00 1.31 0.98
N SER A 78 -1.16 1.88 0.12
CA SER A 78 -0.08 1.17 -0.56
C SER A 78 1.23 1.90 -0.38
N VAL A 79 2.27 1.19 0.05
CA VAL A 79 3.63 1.71 0.17
C VAL A 79 4.47 1.08 -0.94
N GLU A 80 5.06 1.92 -1.79
CA GLU A 80 5.97 1.53 -2.87
C GLU A 80 7.39 1.91 -2.47
N ASN A 81 8.25 0.91 -2.29
CA ASN A 81 9.67 1.10 -1.99
C ASN A 81 10.49 0.88 -3.25
N LYS A 82 11.21 1.91 -3.71
CA LYS A 82 12.15 1.84 -4.84
C LYS A 82 13.57 1.85 -4.30
N ALA A 83 14.28 0.74 -4.47
CA ALA A 83 15.71 0.66 -4.19
C ALA A 83 16.48 0.70 -5.52
N GLY A 84 17.43 1.62 -5.64
CA GLY A 84 18.35 1.74 -6.76
C GLY A 84 19.79 1.54 -6.28
N SER A 85 20.60 0.84 -7.08
CA SER A 85 22.04 0.73 -6.88
C SER A 85 22.75 1.19 -8.15
N THR A 86 23.61 2.20 -8.04
CA THR A 86 24.44 2.66 -9.15
C THR A 86 25.87 2.16 -8.93
N ASP A 87 26.38 1.35 -9.86
CA ASP A 87 27.78 0.95 -9.91
C ASP A 87 28.58 2.04 -10.65
N PHE A 88 29.34 2.83 -9.89
CA PHE A 88 30.35 3.72 -10.44
C PHE A 88 31.73 3.11 -10.18
N PHE A 89 32.70 3.33 -11.07
CA PHE A 89 34.06 2.77 -11.03
C PHE A 89 34.87 3.06 -9.74
N ALA A 90 34.28 3.74 -8.74
CA ALA A 90 34.89 4.06 -7.45
C ALA A 90 33.98 3.79 -6.22
N GLY A 91 32.85 3.07 -6.35
CA GLY A 91 32.04 2.65 -5.21
C GLY A 91 30.54 2.52 -5.50
N GLN A 92 29.88 1.62 -4.78
CA GLN A 92 28.43 1.40 -4.87
C GLN A 92 27.69 2.46 -4.04
N ARG A 93 26.77 3.20 -4.66
CA ARG A 93 25.83 4.07 -3.95
C ARG A 93 24.45 3.41 -3.97
N ALA A 94 23.95 3.06 -2.78
CA ALA A 94 22.58 2.64 -2.60
C ALA A 94 21.69 3.88 -2.43
N SER A 95 20.61 3.97 -3.20
CA SER A 95 19.53 4.93 -3.00
C SER A 95 18.24 4.18 -2.70
N GLN A 96 17.47 4.67 -1.73
CA GLN A 96 16.18 4.12 -1.39
C GLN A 96 15.17 5.27 -1.31
N SER A 97 14.07 5.16 -2.04
CA SER A 97 12.94 6.07 -1.93
C SER A 97 11.67 5.28 -1.63
N SER A 98 10.82 5.83 -0.77
CA SER A 98 9.52 5.26 -0.42
C SER A 98 8.44 6.26 -0.79
N SER A 99 7.42 5.81 -1.52
CA SER A 99 6.20 6.58 -1.76
C SER A 99 5.01 5.85 -1.16
N SER A 100 4.07 6.59 -0.58
CA SER A 100 2.86 6.02 0.01
C SER A 100 1.63 6.64 -0.65
N LYS A 101 0.64 5.82 -0.97
CA LYS A 101 -0.64 6.27 -1.52
C LYS A 101 -1.77 5.81 -0.61
N SER A 102 -2.70 6.71 -0.29
CA SER A 102 -3.95 6.38 0.38
C SER A 102 -5.14 6.56 -0.56
N PHE A 103 -6.16 5.75 -0.34
CA PHE A 103 -7.44 5.84 -1.00
C PHE A 103 -8.54 5.55 0.02
N ASP A 104 -9.42 6.51 0.22
CA ASP A 104 -10.54 6.42 1.15
C ASP A 104 -11.85 6.60 0.37
N LEU A 105 -12.82 5.73 0.64
CA LEU A 105 -14.16 5.76 0.08
C LEU A 105 -15.17 5.74 1.23
N ILE A 106 -16.09 6.69 1.23
CA ILE A 106 -17.20 6.76 2.18
C ILE A 106 -18.49 6.67 1.37
N ILE A 107 -19.37 5.74 1.71
CA ILE A 107 -20.65 5.50 1.03
C ILE A 107 -21.77 5.65 2.06
N THR A 108 -22.84 6.35 1.70
CA THR A 108 -24.07 6.46 2.50
C THR A 108 -25.22 5.72 1.81
N PHE A 109 -25.96 4.93 2.58
CA PHE A 109 -27.12 4.17 2.10
C PHE A 109 -28.44 4.79 2.59
N ASP A 110 -29.54 4.50 1.91
CA ASP A 110 -30.88 4.75 2.43
C ASP A 110 -31.43 3.55 3.22
N GLU A 111 -32.71 3.62 3.58
CA GLU A 111 -33.42 2.56 4.32
C GLU A 111 -33.70 1.31 3.49
N HIS A 112 -33.49 1.36 2.17
CA HIS A 112 -33.67 0.24 1.24
C HIS A 112 -32.32 -0.35 0.80
N ASP A 113 -31.24 -0.04 1.52
CA ASP A 113 -29.87 -0.48 1.25
C ASP A 113 -29.33 0.00 -0.11
N VAL A 114 -29.82 1.15 -0.63
CA VAL A 114 -29.37 1.73 -1.90
C VAL A 114 -28.43 2.92 -1.66
N VAL A 115 -27.39 3.04 -2.49
CA VAL A 115 -26.41 4.13 -2.40
C VAL A 115 -27.08 5.48 -2.65
N THR A 116 -27.08 6.35 -1.65
CA THR A 116 -27.58 7.73 -1.78
C THR A 116 -26.49 8.70 -2.17
N ASP A 117 -25.31 8.54 -1.58
CA ASP A 117 -24.16 9.40 -1.82
C ASP A 117 -22.84 8.66 -1.55
N TYR A 118 -21.76 9.14 -2.14
CA TYR A 118 -20.43 8.67 -1.84
C TYR A 118 -19.38 9.77 -2.05
N SER A 119 -18.27 9.65 -1.32
CA SER A 119 -17.11 10.54 -1.43
C SER A 119 -15.83 9.72 -1.53
N VAL A 120 -14.88 10.21 -2.32
CA VAL A 120 -13.58 9.57 -2.52
C VAL A 120 -12.47 10.58 -2.27
N VAL A 121 -11.48 10.17 -1.48
CA VAL A 121 -10.25 10.94 -1.24
C VAL A 121 -9.07 10.06 -1.63
N SER A 122 -8.13 10.61 -2.39
CA SER A 122 -6.88 9.91 -2.71
C SER A 122 -5.70 10.84 -2.53
N THR A 123 -4.69 10.37 -1.81
CA THR A 123 -3.47 11.13 -1.55
C THR A 123 -2.25 10.29 -1.92
N ALA A 124 -1.18 10.97 -2.33
CA ALA A 124 0.10 10.36 -2.63
C ALA A 124 1.21 11.22 -1.99
N TYR A 125 2.11 10.55 -1.28
CA TYR A 125 3.25 11.12 -0.56
C TYR A 125 4.55 10.46 -1.02
#